data_AF-H2Y639-F1
#
_entry.id   AF-H2Y639-F1
#
_cell.length_a   1.000
_cell.length_b   1.000
_cell.length_c   1.000
_cell.angle_alpha   90.00
_cell.angle_beta   90.00
_cell.angle_gamma   90.00
#
_symmetry.space_group_name_H-M   'P 1'
#
loop_
_entity.id
_entity.type
_entity.pdbx_description
1 polymer ?
#
loop_
_entity_poly.entity_id
_entity_poly.type
_entity_poly.pdbx_seq_one_letter_code
_entity_poly.pdbx_strand_id
1 'polypeptide(L)'
;MAKAKQHKITAEMTSKCSACIFLVNYEKMRVKEDPSTIERLGEVVEEGCELFRLESSRICKGAYSIFGAEARSVLTQVDLSAESICGICLPYFCPDIPDSREVKNKSNWSISLPPPSRKLKSNTKLSKMPINVLKVLHLSDIHMDLKYKVGSNADCTEPLCCRTMDGGDKPSIIDPIKGETTKPRILNATQKAWKWGDYRKCDLPWWTVNNLLQQLSRKHTFDYIIWTGD
;
A
#
# COMPACT_ATOMS: atom_id res chain seq x y z
N MET A 1 31.11 5.21 -3.33
CA MET A 1 29.87 4.87 -4.08
C MET A 1 28.60 4.93 -3.22
N ALA A 2 28.58 4.38 -2.00
CA ALA A 2 27.40 4.42 -1.13
C ALA A 2 26.92 5.84 -0.75
N LYS A 3 27.82 6.77 -0.40
CA LYS A 3 27.47 8.16 -0.05
C LYS A 3 26.83 8.96 -1.20
N ALA A 4 27.30 8.78 -2.43
CA ALA A 4 26.73 9.45 -3.61
C ALA A 4 25.34 8.90 -3.96
N LYS A 5 25.14 7.58 -3.76
CA LYS A 5 23.84 6.93 -3.92
C LYS A 5 22.85 7.42 -2.84
N GLN A 6 23.31 7.55 -1.59
CA GLN A 6 22.53 8.12 -0.48
C GLN A 6 22.10 9.56 -0.77
N HIS A 7 23.03 10.43 -1.18
CA HIS A 7 22.72 11.83 -1.51
C HIS A 7 21.73 11.97 -2.67
N LYS A 8 21.83 11.11 -3.69
CA LYS A 8 20.90 11.12 -4.82
C LYS A 8 19.49 10.67 -4.41
N ILE A 9 19.39 9.65 -3.56
CA ILE A 9 18.12 9.17 -3.00
C ILE A 9 17.46 10.26 -2.14
N THR A 10 18.22 10.91 -1.26
CA THR A 10 17.70 12.01 -0.42
C THR A 10 17.23 13.20 -1.26
N ALA A 11 17.98 13.58 -2.30
CA ALA A 11 17.59 14.68 -3.19
C ALA A 11 16.32 14.37 -4.02
N GLU A 12 16.19 13.14 -4.52
CA GLU A 12 14.98 12.68 -5.23
C GLU A 12 13.75 12.67 -4.30
N MET A 13 13.90 12.19 -3.06
CA MET A 13 12.83 12.22 -2.04
C MET A 13 12.35 13.66 -1.77
N THR A 14 13.27 14.60 -1.53
CA THR A 14 12.92 16.00 -1.25
C THR A 14 12.23 16.67 -2.45
N SER A 15 12.71 16.43 -3.67
CA SER A 15 12.14 17.07 -4.89
C SER A 15 10.69 16.64 -5.17
N LYS A 16 10.38 15.35 -5.02
CA LYS A 16 9.04 14.81 -5.23
C LYS A 16 8.08 15.29 -4.15
N CYS A 17 8.57 15.41 -2.91
CA CYS A 17 7.75 15.93 -1.82
C CYS A 17 7.39 17.41 -2.02
N SER A 18 8.36 18.26 -2.37
CA SER A 18 8.10 19.66 -2.65
C SER A 18 7.16 19.85 -3.84
N ALA A 19 7.30 19.02 -4.88
CA ALA A 19 6.38 19.04 -6.02
C ALA A 19 4.95 18.69 -5.60
N CYS A 20 4.77 17.65 -4.78
CA CYS A 20 3.45 17.30 -4.25
C CYS A 20 2.83 18.45 -3.46
N ILE A 21 3.56 19.02 -2.50
CA ILE A 21 3.06 20.10 -1.64
C ILE A 21 2.66 21.31 -2.50
N PHE A 22 3.45 21.65 -3.51
CA PHE A 22 3.15 22.73 -4.44
C PHE A 22 1.86 22.48 -5.21
N LEU A 23 1.70 21.30 -5.82
CA LEU A 23 0.52 20.97 -6.63
C LEU A 23 -0.75 20.91 -5.79
N VAL A 24 -0.68 20.32 -4.59
CA VAL A 24 -1.83 20.27 -3.70
C VAL A 24 -2.24 21.67 -3.27
N ASN A 25 -1.29 22.55 -2.93
CA ASN A 25 -1.62 23.95 -2.61
C ASN A 25 -2.21 24.69 -3.82
N TYR A 26 -1.68 24.47 -5.02
CA TYR A 26 -2.20 25.04 -6.25
C TYR A 26 -3.65 24.62 -6.52
N GLU A 27 -3.95 23.33 -6.43
CA GLU A 27 -5.32 22.83 -6.62
C GLU A 27 -6.27 23.29 -5.52
N LYS A 28 -5.82 23.36 -4.26
CA LYS A 28 -6.63 23.96 -3.18
C LYS A 28 -6.95 25.43 -3.44
N MET A 29 -6.05 26.18 -4.07
CA MET A 29 -6.31 27.57 -4.46
C MET A 29 -7.34 27.64 -5.59
N ARG A 30 -7.20 26.80 -6.63
CA ARG A 30 -8.16 26.73 -7.74
C ARG A 30 -9.56 26.37 -7.30
N VAL A 31 -9.71 25.38 -6.41
CA VAL A 31 -11.00 24.96 -5.86
C VAL A 31 -11.65 26.06 -5.01
N LYS A 32 -10.85 26.89 -4.34
CA LYS A 32 -11.37 28.06 -3.59
C LYS A 32 -11.86 29.18 -4.51
N GLU A 33 -11.18 29.40 -5.64
CA GLU A 33 -11.57 30.41 -6.63
C GLU A 33 -12.79 29.97 -7.44
N ASP A 34 -12.83 28.70 -7.85
CA ASP A 34 -13.93 28.09 -8.59
C ASP A 34 -14.16 26.64 -8.12
N PRO A 35 -15.21 26.39 -7.31
CA PRO A 35 -15.52 25.05 -6.82
C PRO A 35 -15.78 24.01 -7.90
N SER A 36 -16.16 24.41 -9.12
CA SER A 36 -16.39 23.48 -10.23
C SER A 36 -15.09 22.83 -10.74
N THR A 37 -13.93 23.43 -10.46
CA THR A 37 -12.62 22.87 -10.84
C THR A 37 -12.31 21.53 -10.18
N ILE A 38 -12.96 21.21 -9.06
CA ILE A 38 -12.84 19.90 -8.39
C ILE A 38 -13.28 18.74 -9.29
N GLU A 39 -14.13 19.00 -10.30
CA GLU A 39 -14.53 18.02 -11.30
C GLU A 39 -13.33 17.56 -12.14
N ARG A 40 -12.35 18.44 -12.36
CA ARG A 40 -11.11 18.16 -13.10
C ARG A 40 -9.97 17.66 -12.22
N LEU A 41 -10.18 17.52 -10.91
CA LEU A 41 -9.15 17.00 -9.99
C LEU A 41 -8.60 15.65 -10.47
N GLY A 42 -9.44 14.85 -11.12
CA GLY A 42 -9.02 13.57 -11.69
C GLY A 42 -7.98 13.64 -12.76
N GLU A 43 -8.21 14.51 -13.74
CA GLU A 43 -7.28 14.75 -14.84
C GLU A 43 -5.95 15.26 -14.27
N VAL A 44 -5.99 16.18 -13.31
CA VAL A 44 -4.77 16.72 -12.67
C VAL A 44 -4.00 15.64 -11.88
N VAL A 45 -4.71 14.78 -11.14
CA VAL A 45 -4.07 13.70 -10.36
C VAL A 45 -3.49 12.63 -11.28
N GLU A 46 -4.20 12.27 -12.35
CA GLU A 46 -3.75 11.33 -13.36
C GLU A 46 -2.52 11.86 -14.11
N GLU A 47 -2.62 13.07 -14.66
CA GLU A 47 -1.52 13.75 -15.37
C GLU A 47 -0.32 13.97 -14.45
N GLY A 48 -0.55 14.36 -13.19
CA GLY A 48 0.49 14.49 -12.18
C GLY A 48 1.20 13.15 -11.94
N CYS A 49 0.44 12.07 -11.75
CA CYS A 49 1.00 10.74 -11.55
C CYS A 49 1.93 10.30 -12.69
N GLU A 50 1.53 10.57 -13.94
CA GLU A 50 2.34 10.30 -15.13
C GLU A 50 3.55 11.24 -15.25
N LEU A 51 3.34 12.55 -15.08
CA LEU A 51 4.37 13.60 -15.19
C LEU A 51 5.51 13.39 -14.19
N PHE A 52 5.16 13.07 -12.93
CA PHE A 52 6.13 12.81 -11.86
C PHE A 52 6.65 11.37 -11.87
N ARG A 53 6.20 10.55 -12.82
CA ARG A 53 6.61 9.13 -12.98
C ARG A 53 6.43 8.38 -11.66
N LEU A 54 5.28 8.54 -11.04
CA LEU A 54 4.95 7.85 -9.79
C LEU A 54 4.64 6.38 -10.09
N GLU A 55 3.82 6.12 -11.11
CA GLU A 55 3.41 4.79 -11.54
C GLU A 55 3.18 4.74 -13.07
N SER A 56 2.79 3.58 -13.61
CA SER A 56 2.40 3.44 -15.02
C SER A 56 1.11 4.20 -15.32
N SER A 57 0.95 4.70 -16.56
CA SER A 57 -0.29 5.39 -17.01
C SER A 57 -1.55 4.57 -16.68
N ARG A 58 -1.47 3.25 -16.89
CA ARG A 58 -2.57 2.32 -16.56
C ARG A 58 -2.89 2.30 -15.07
N ILE A 59 -1.88 2.30 -14.21
CA ILE A 59 -2.06 2.32 -12.74
C ILE A 59 -2.57 3.69 -12.29
N CYS A 60 -2.06 4.80 -12.82
CA CYS A 60 -2.55 6.14 -12.53
C CYS A 60 -4.05 6.28 -12.87
N LYS A 61 -4.44 5.90 -14.11
CA LYS A 61 -5.84 5.85 -14.57
C LYS A 61 -6.70 4.93 -13.71
N GLY A 62 -6.21 3.71 -13.47
CA GLY A 62 -6.92 2.70 -12.68
C GLY A 62 -7.18 3.18 -11.25
N ALA A 63 -6.16 3.71 -10.58
CA ALA A 63 -6.28 4.24 -9.23
C ALA A 63 -7.29 5.38 -9.17
N TYR A 64 -7.23 6.34 -10.09
CA TYR A 64 -8.22 7.42 -10.12
C TYR A 64 -9.64 6.91 -10.42
N SER A 65 -9.79 5.97 -11.36
CA SER A 65 -11.10 5.41 -11.70
C SER A 65 -11.79 4.71 -10.52
N ILE A 66 -11.01 4.18 -9.58
CA ILE A 66 -11.52 3.45 -8.40
C ILE A 66 -11.72 4.39 -7.21
N PHE A 67 -10.78 5.30 -6.94
CA PHE A 67 -10.75 6.10 -5.70
C PHE A 67 -11.08 7.57 -5.89
N GLY A 68 -11.23 8.05 -7.14
CA GLY A 68 -11.35 9.47 -7.45
C GLY A 68 -12.59 10.14 -6.86
N ALA A 69 -13.70 9.41 -6.73
CA ALA A 69 -14.92 9.95 -6.13
C ALA A 69 -14.77 10.14 -4.60
N GLU A 70 -14.24 9.13 -3.91
CA GLU A 70 -13.97 9.13 -2.48
C GLU A 70 -12.90 10.16 -2.13
N ALA A 71 -11.82 10.24 -2.92
CA ALA A 71 -10.78 11.24 -2.76
C ALA A 71 -11.36 12.66 -2.85
N ARG A 72 -12.21 12.95 -3.84
CA ARG A 72 -12.93 14.23 -3.93
C ARG A 72 -13.81 14.49 -2.70
N SER A 73 -14.53 13.48 -2.24
CA SER A 73 -15.39 13.59 -1.06
C SER A 73 -14.59 13.94 0.20
N VAL A 74 -13.45 13.28 0.42
CA VAL A 74 -12.58 13.54 1.58
C VAL A 74 -11.96 14.92 1.48
N LEU A 75 -11.42 15.28 0.31
CA LEU A 75 -10.75 16.56 0.11
C LEU A 75 -11.68 17.79 0.22
N THR A 76 -12.98 17.60 0.00
CA THR A 76 -13.98 18.67 0.15
C THR A 76 -14.56 18.76 1.56
N GLN A 77 -14.56 17.67 2.33
CA GLN A 77 -15.19 17.61 3.66
C GLN A 77 -14.19 17.66 4.81
N VAL A 78 -12.93 17.30 4.56
CA VAL A 78 -11.87 17.25 5.56
C VAL A 78 -10.83 18.33 5.27
N ASP A 79 -10.62 19.22 6.23
CA ASP A 79 -9.56 20.22 6.15
C ASP A 79 -8.19 19.58 6.41
N LEU A 80 -7.57 19.09 5.32
CA LEU A 80 -6.21 18.54 5.32
C LEU A 80 -5.24 19.56 4.72
N SER A 81 -4.07 19.76 5.33
CA SER A 81 -3.01 20.59 4.74
C SER A 81 -2.38 19.88 3.53
N ALA A 82 -1.67 20.62 2.67
CA ALA A 82 -0.96 20.01 1.54
C ALA A 82 0.09 19.00 2.01
N GLU A 83 0.76 19.33 3.12
CA GLU A 83 1.71 18.46 3.78
C GLU A 83 1.04 17.18 4.27
N SER A 84 -0.15 17.30 4.86
CA SER A 84 -0.98 16.18 5.32
C SER A 84 -1.27 15.19 4.19
N ILE A 85 -1.78 15.72 3.09
CA ILE A 85 -2.17 14.95 1.90
C ILE A 85 -0.94 14.26 1.32
N CYS A 86 0.18 14.99 1.17
CA CYS A 86 1.41 14.43 0.63
C CYS A 86 2.07 13.39 1.55
N GLY A 87 1.99 13.56 2.87
CA GLY A 87 2.46 12.56 3.83
C GLY A 87 1.64 11.28 3.81
N ILE A 88 0.31 11.39 3.65
CA ILE A 88 -0.60 10.24 3.52
C ILE A 88 -0.41 9.54 2.17
N CYS A 89 -0.37 10.28 1.07
CA CYS A 89 -0.35 9.71 -0.28
C CYS A 89 1.04 9.28 -0.74
N LEU A 90 2.11 9.92 -0.26
CA LEU A 90 3.50 9.67 -0.68
C LEU A 90 4.42 9.46 0.54
N PRO A 91 4.13 8.50 1.45
CA PRO A 91 4.85 8.36 2.72
C PRO A 91 6.35 8.10 2.53
N TYR A 92 6.74 7.43 1.44
CA TYR A 92 8.15 7.19 1.11
C TYR A 92 8.88 8.43 0.60
N PHE A 93 8.18 9.38 0.00
CA PHE A 93 8.79 10.60 -0.55
C PHE A 93 8.64 11.80 0.40
N CYS A 94 7.64 11.78 1.29
CA CYS A 94 7.37 12.80 2.31
C CYS A 94 7.36 12.24 3.75
N PRO A 95 8.47 11.64 4.23
CA PRO A 95 8.49 10.95 5.53
C PRO A 95 8.47 11.90 6.74
N ASP A 96 8.95 13.13 6.59
CA ASP A 96 9.19 14.08 7.70
C ASP A 96 8.08 15.10 7.89
N ILE A 97 6.90 14.87 7.33
CA ILE A 97 5.78 15.75 7.57
C ILE A 97 5.15 15.33 8.90
N PRO A 98 5.23 16.18 9.95
CA PRO A 98 4.58 15.89 11.22
C PRO A 98 3.11 15.59 10.92
N ASP A 99 2.67 14.47 11.45
CA ASP A 99 1.33 13.95 11.27
C ASP A 99 0.32 15.10 11.36
N SER A 100 -0.38 15.34 10.26
CA SER A 100 -1.42 16.35 10.16
C SER A 100 -2.47 16.33 11.26
N ARG A 101 -2.61 15.19 11.96
CA ARG A 101 -3.46 15.10 13.13
C ARG A 101 -2.97 16.01 14.27
N GLU A 102 -1.69 16.37 14.34
CA GLU A 102 -1.14 17.36 15.27
C GLU A 102 -1.49 18.81 14.91
N VAL A 103 -1.98 19.08 13.69
CA VAL A 103 -2.47 20.41 13.33
C VAL A 103 -3.78 20.65 14.09
N LYS A 104 -3.66 21.42 15.19
CA LYS A 104 -4.77 21.96 16.00
C LYS A 104 -5.66 20.91 16.69
N ASN A 105 -5.14 20.23 17.72
CA ASN A 105 -5.95 19.55 18.76
C ASN A 105 -6.95 18.47 18.27
N LYS A 106 -6.82 17.91 17.05
CA LYS A 106 -7.73 16.85 16.55
C LYS A 106 -7.21 15.43 16.72
N SER A 107 -5.90 15.22 16.92
CA SER A 107 -5.27 13.91 17.20
C SER A 107 -5.49 13.39 18.61
N ASN A 108 -5.46 14.31 19.60
CA ASN A 108 -5.43 13.94 21.01
C ASN A 108 -6.84 13.73 21.52
N TRP A 109 -7.29 12.48 21.51
CA TRP A 109 -8.52 12.05 22.17
C TRP A 109 -8.19 11.19 23.38
N SER A 110 -9.01 11.29 24.42
CA SER A 110 -8.91 10.46 25.62
C SER A 110 -10.21 9.68 25.81
N ILE A 111 -10.10 8.43 26.25
CA ILE A 111 -11.24 7.64 26.70
C ILE A 111 -11.21 7.63 28.22
N SER A 112 -12.32 8.04 28.84
CA SER A 112 -12.50 7.89 30.28
C SER A 112 -12.69 6.42 30.61
N LEU A 113 -11.73 5.83 31.31
CA LEU A 113 -11.85 4.48 31.84
C LEU A 113 -12.75 4.49 33.08
N PRO A 114 -13.57 3.44 33.29
CA PRO A 114 -14.30 3.28 34.54
C PRO A 114 -13.32 3.23 35.73
N PRO A 115 -13.72 3.72 36.93
CA PRO A 115 -12.85 3.72 38.09
C PRO A 115 -12.38 2.29 38.40
N PRO A 116 -11.09 2.08 38.72
CA PRO A 116 -10.55 0.75 38.90
C PRO A 116 -11.25 0.02 40.06
N SER A 117 -11.85 -1.15 39.78
CA SER A 117 -12.38 -2.01 40.83
C SER A 117 -11.21 -2.56 41.68
N ARG A 118 -11.25 -2.28 42.97
CA ARG A 118 -10.28 -2.61 44.03
C ARG A 118 -9.41 -3.87 43.78
N LYS A 119 -8.08 -3.66 43.81
CA LYS A 119 -6.94 -4.61 43.84
C LYS A 119 -7.26 -6.07 43.51
N LEU A 120 -7.02 -6.46 42.25
CA LEU A 120 -6.72 -7.84 41.91
C LEU A 120 -5.53 -8.31 42.75
N LYS A 121 -5.78 -9.14 43.77
CA LYS A 121 -4.73 -9.92 44.40
C LYS A 121 -4.27 -10.94 43.35
N SER A 122 -3.22 -10.63 42.61
CA SER A 122 -2.58 -11.59 41.71
C SER A 122 -1.85 -12.64 42.55
N ASN A 123 -2.60 -13.63 43.03
CA ASN A 123 -2.03 -14.89 43.49
C ASN A 123 -2.06 -15.87 42.32
N THR A 124 -1.31 -15.59 41.27
CA THR A 124 -0.99 -16.62 40.28
C THR A 124 0.10 -17.51 40.85
N LYS A 125 -0.25 -18.34 41.85
CA LYS A 125 0.37 -19.67 41.92
C LYS A 125 -0.10 -20.35 40.64
N LEU A 126 0.75 -20.33 39.60
CA LEU A 126 0.52 -21.10 38.39
C LEU A 126 0.46 -22.56 38.83
N SER A 127 -0.75 -23.02 39.14
CA SER A 127 -0.98 -24.35 39.68
C SER A 127 -0.46 -25.34 38.67
N LYS A 128 0.32 -26.32 39.14
CA LYS A 128 0.78 -27.51 38.40
C LYS A 128 -0.39 -28.42 37.97
N MET A 129 -1.54 -27.86 37.60
CA MET A 129 -2.61 -28.61 36.98
C MET A 129 -2.23 -28.91 35.53
N PRO A 130 -2.63 -30.04 34.96
CA PRO A 130 -2.52 -30.26 33.52
C PRO A 130 -3.40 -29.20 32.84
N ILE A 131 -2.76 -28.14 32.36
CA ILE A 131 -3.43 -27.09 31.60
C ILE A 131 -3.88 -27.77 30.32
N ASN A 132 -5.19 -27.85 30.08
CA ASN A 132 -5.70 -28.19 28.77
C ASN A 132 -5.12 -27.16 27.79
N VAL A 133 -4.15 -27.59 26.98
CA VAL A 133 -3.45 -26.71 26.04
C VAL A 133 -4.41 -26.40 24.90
N LEU A 134 -4.85 -25.15 24.81
CA LEU A 134 -5.60 -24.67 23.66
C LEU A 134 -4.64 -24.50 22.48
N LYS A 135 -5.02 -25.05 21.34
CA LYS A 135 -4.29 -24.89 20.09
C LYS A 135 -5.06 -23.97 19.16
N VAL A 136 -4.54 -22.76 19.02
CA VAL A 136 -5.15 -21.69 18.19
C VAL A 136 -4.37 -21.54 16.89
N LEU A 137 -5.06 -21.60 15.75
CA LEU A 137 -4.51 -21.22 14.46
C LEU A 137 -4.70 -19.71 14.25
N HIS A 138 -3.64 -18.99 13.88
CA HIS A 138 -3.72 -17.57 13.51
C HIS A 138 -3.32 -17.41 12.03
N LEU A 139 -4.21 -16.85 11.23
CA LEU A 139 -4.01 -16.55 9.80
C LEU A 139 -4.14 -15.04 9.59
N SER A 140 -3.27 -14.48 8.76
CA SER A 140 -3.25 -13.06 8.39
C SER A 140 -2.56 -12.91 7.03
N ASP A 141 -2.80 -11.82 6.31
CA ASP A 141 -2.00 -11.41 5.14
C ASP A 141 -1.95 -12.49 4.03
N ILE A 142 -3.02 -13.27 3.85
CA ILE A 142 -3.03 -14.38 2.90
C ILE A 142 -2.85 -13.89 1.46
N HIS A 143 -3.30 -12.68 1.15
CA HIS A 143 -3.18 -12.00 -0.16
C HIS A 143 -3.25 -12.97 -1.35
N MET A 144 -4.46 -13.52 -1.56
CA MET A 144 -4.71 -14.47 -2.63
C MET A 144 -4.98 -13.74 -3.96
N ASP A 145 -4.13 -13.97 -4.94
CA ASP A 145 -4.26 -13.44 -6.29
C ASP A 145 -4.87 -14.47 -7.25
N LEU A 146 -6.14 -14.25 -7.58
CA LEU A 146 -6.87 -15.05 -8.56
C LEU A 146 -6.35 -14.87 -10.00
N LYS A 147 -5.58 -13.81 -10.27
CA LYS A 147 -4.96 -13.52 -11.57
C LYS A 147 -3.49 -13.97 -11.65
N TYR A 148 -2.95 -14.62 -10.62
CA TYR A 148 -1.57 -15.10 -10.62
C TYR A 148 -1.35 -16.07 -11.78
N LYS A 149 -0.31 -15.83 -12.59
CA LYS A 149 0.05 -16.68 -13.73
C LYS A 149 1.51 -17.09 -13.68
N VAL A 150 1.74 -18.39 -13.59
CA VAL A 150 3.07 -19.00 -13.71
C VAL A 150 3.72 -18.60 -15.04
N GLY A 151 4.99 -18.22 -15.00
CA GLY A 151 5.74 -17.83 -16.19
C GLY A 151 5.58 -16.36 -16.61
N SER A 152 4.65 -15.61 -16.00
CA SER A 152 4.48 -14.17 -16.25
C SER A 152 5.63 -13.35 -15.67
N ASN A 153 5.69 -12.05 -15.96
CA ASN A 153 6.76 -11.20 -15.45
C ASN A 153 6.58 -10.97 -13.93
N ALA A 154 7.57 -11.41 -13.16
CA ALA A 154 7.64 -11.19 -11.71
C ALA A 154 8.56 -10.01 -11.34
N ASP A 155 9.27 -9.43 -12.32
CA ASP A 155 10.13 -8.25 -12.19
C ASP A 155 9.57 -7.11 -13.07
N CYS A 156 8.39 -6.63 -12.70
CA CYS A 156 7.67 -5.54 -13.37
C CYS A 156 7.90 -4.19 -12.67
N THR A 157 7.54 -3.09 -13.34
CA THR A 157 7.61 -1.74 -12.79
C THR A 157 6.34 -1.28 -12.10
N GLU A 158 5.30 -2.11 -12.07
CA GLU A 158 4.04 -1.84 -11.38
C GLU A 158 4.08 -2.34 -9.93
N PRO A 159 3.13 -1.92 -9.06
CA PRO A 159 3.14 -2.28 -7.65
C PRO A 159 2.92 -3.79 -7.39
N LEU A 160 2.23 -4.49 -8.30
CA LEU A 160 1.97 -5.92 -8.22
C LEU A 160 2.24 -6.61 -9.56
N CYS A 161 3.12 -7.62 -9.55
CA CYS A 161 3.56 -8.40 -10.69
C CYS A 161 2.92 -9.81 -10.68
N CYS A 162 3.50 -10.76 -11.43
CA CYS A 162 3.06 -12.15 -11.53
C CYS A 162 1.66 -12.38 -12.12
N ARG A 163 1.07 -11.37 -12.76
CA ARG A 163 -0.19 -11.46 -13.50
C ARG A 163 0.04 -11.41 -15.01
N THR A 164 -0.96 -11.79 -15.79
CA THR A 164 -1.03 -11.32 -17.18
C THR A 164 -1.33 -9.85 -17.20
N MET A 165 -0.52 -9.09 -17.93
CA MET A 165 -0.94 -7.76 -18.37
C MET A 165 -2.07 -7.97 -19.38
N ASP A 166 -3.29 -7.62 -19.01
CA ASP A 166 -4.42 -7.58 -19.95
C ASP A 166 -4.04 -6.62 -21.09
N GLY A 167 -4.06 -7.08 -22.36
CA GLY A 167 -3.75 -6.28 -23.54
C GLY A 167 -2.56 -6.74 -24.41
N GLY A 168 -1.74 -7.69 -23.96
CA GLY A 168 -0.57 -8.13 -24.75
C GLY A 168 0.51 -7.04 -24.90
N ASP A 169 0.32 -5.90 -24.25
CA ASP A 169 1.28 -4.82 -24.23
C ASP A 169 2.53 -5.27 -23.48
N LYS A 170 3.63 -5.14 -24.22
CA LYS A 170 4.99 -5.41 -23.76
C LYS A 170 5.22 -4.60 -22.49
N PRO A 171 5.84 -5.18 -21.44
CA PRO A 171 6.07 -4.45 -20.20
C PRO A 171 6.85 -3.16 -20.50
N SER A 172 6.18 -2.00 -20.42
CA SER A 172 6.85 -0.70 -20.45
C SER A 172 7.57 -0.55 -19.11
N ILE A 173 8.90 -0.52 -19.16
CA ILE A 173 9.69 -0.15 -17.99
C ILE A 173 9.69 1.37 -17.94
N ILE A 174 9.11 1.94 -16.88
CA ILE A 174 9.39 3.33 -16.50
C ILE A 174 10.74 3.33 -15.81
N ASP A 175 11.78 3.74 -16.52
CA ASP A 175 13.06 4.09 -15.90
C ASP A 175 12.90 5.47 -15.23
N PRO A 176 13.13 5.60 -13.91
CA PRO A 176 12.97 6.87 -13.20
C PRO A 176 13.78 8.02 -13.84
N ILE A 177 14.90 7.69 -14.49
CA ILE A 177 15.84 8.62 -15.11
C ILE A 177 15.58 8.71 -16.62
N LYS A 178 15.36 7.59 -17.30
CA LYS A 178 15.33 7.52 -18.78
C LYS A 178 13.93 7.57 -19.41
N GLY A 179 12.87 7.57 -18.60
CA GLY A 179 11.49 7.60 -19.10
C GLY A 179 11.00 6.23 -19.55
N GLU A 180 9.79 6.21 -20.10
CA GLU A 180 9.12 4.99 -20.55
C GLU A 180 9.87 4.37 -21.74
N THR A 181 10.31 3.12 -21.58
CA THR A 181 10.93 2.37 -22.68
C THR A 181 10.01 1.24 -23.10
N THR A 182 9.31 1.44 -24.23
CA THR A 182 8.49 0.42 -24.89
C THR A 182 9.39 -0.58 -25.61
N LYS A 183 10.05 -1.46 -24.86
CA LYS A 183 10.75 -2.62 -25.45
C LYS A 183 10.09 -3.92 -24.98
N PRO A 184 9.82 -4.88 -25.88
CA PRO A 184 9.50 -6.24 -25.45
C PRO A 184 10.69 -6.77 -24.68
N ARG A 185 10.59 -6.80 -23.35
CA ARG A 185 11.56 -7.57 -22.57
C ARG A 185 11.25 -9.03 -22.87
N ILE A 186 12.05 -9.68 -23.70
CA ILE A 186 12.14 -11.14 -23.70
C ILE A 186 12.43 -11.49 -22.24
N LEU A 187 11.47 -12.11 -21.57
CA LEU A 187 11.62 -12.44 -20.16
C LEU A 187 12.69 -13.51 -20.05
N ASN A 188 13.82 -13.16 -19.42
CA ASN A 188 14.81 -14.15 -19.02
C ASN A 188 14.14 -15.15 -18.08
N ALA A 189 14.64 -16.39 -18.06
CA ALA A 189 14.09 -17.44 -17.19
C ALA A 189 14.02 -17.01 -15.71
N THR A 190 14.97 -16.17 -15.27
CA THR A 190 15.04 -15.61 -13.91
C THR A 190 13.94 -14.59 -13.60
N GLN A 191 13.27 -14.05 -14.61
CA GLN A 191 12.23 -13.01 -14.46
C GLN A 191 10.81 -13.57 -14.41
N LYS A 192 10.67 -14.87 -14.63
CA LYS A 192 9.39 -15.54 -14.70
C LYS A 192 8.88 -15.90 -13.31
N ALA A 193 7.59 -15.65 -13.09
CA ALA A 193 6.86 -16.05 -11.89
C ALA A 193 6.90 -17.58 -11.72
N TRP A 194 7.19 -18.04 -10.51
CA TRP A 194 7.25 -19.47 -10.21
C TRP A 194 5.87 -20.09 -9.92
N LYS A 195 5.84 -21.41 -9.72
CA LYS A 195 4.59 -22.14 -9.56
C LYS A 195 3.88 -21.82 -8.24
N TRP A 196 4.59 -21.75 -7.12
CA TRP A 196 3.98 -21.72 -5.78
C TRP A 196 3.92 -20.33 -5.14
N GLY A 197 4.21 -19.28 -5.90
CA GLY A 197 4.49 -17.94 -5.39
C GLY A 197 5.89 -17.50 -5.83
N ASP A 198 6.23 -16.23 -5.60
CA ASP A 198 7.49 -15.63 -6.02
C ASP A 198 8.03 -14.71 -4.90
N TYR A 199 9.34 -14.54 -4.79
CA TYR A 199 9.96 -13.69 -3.76
C TYR A 199 9.96 -12.19 -4.09
N ARG A 200 9.40 -11.79 -5.24
CA ARG A 200 9.29 -10.39 -5.68
C ARG A 200 7.93 -9.80 -5.30
N LYS A 201 7.53 -8.70 -5.96
CA LYS A 201 6.27 -7.99 -5.72
C LYS A 201 5.07 -8.77 -6.27
N CYS A 202 4.77 -9.91 -5.67
CA CYS A 202 3.70 -10.80 -6.10
C CYS A 202 2.94 -11.35 -4.91
N ASP A 203 1.63 -11.50 -5.11
CA ASP A 203 0.72 -12.15 -4.17
C ASP A 203 0.71 -13.67 -4.38
N LEU A 204 -0.02 -14.40 -3.53
CA LEU A 204 -0.06 -15.87 -3.58
C LEU A 204 -1.08 -16.39 -4.59
N PRO A 205 -0.74 -17.38 -5.42
CA PRO A 205 -1.76 -18.05 -6.21
C PRO A 205 -2.69 -18.88 -5.32
N TRP A 206 -3.96 -18.99 -5.74
CA TRP A 206 -5.00 -19.69 -4.98
C TRP A 206 -4.62 -21.13 -4.61
N TRP A 207 -3.85 -21.83 -5.46
CA TRP A 207 -3.46 -23.21 -5.19
C TRP A 207 -2.42 -23.33 -4.07
N THR A 208 -1.61 -22.30 -3.81
CA THR A 208 -0.72 -22.24 -2.64
C THR A 208 -1.54 -22.11 -1.36
N VAL A 209 -2.53 -21.21 -1.36
CA VAL A 209 -3.45 -21.02 -0.22
C VAL A 209 -4.24 -22.30 0.05
N ASN A 210 -4.80 -22.92 -0.99
CA ASN A 210 -5.51 -24.20 -0.86
C ASN A 210 -4.57 -25.32 -0.35
N ASN A 211 -3.32 -25.38 -0.81
CA ASN A 211 -2.36 -26.36 -0.29
C ASN A 211 -2.08 -26.14 1.20
N LEU A 212 -1.86 -24.89 1.63
CA LEU A 212 -1.68 -24.52 3.03
C LEU A 212 -2.86 -25.01 3.88
N LEU A 213 -4.10 -24.66 3.49
CA LEU A 213 -5.30 -25.03 4.23
C LEU A 213 -5.49 -26.55 4.30
N GLN A 214 -5.22 -27.28 3.21
CA GLN A 214 -5.25 -28.75 3.22
C GLN A 214 -4.20 -29.36 4.15
N GLN A 215 -2.98 -28.82 4.18
CA GLN A 215 -1.92 -29.30 5.07
C GLN A 215 -2.28 -29.06 6.53
N LEU A 216 -2.82 -27.88 6.86
CA LEU A 216 -3.28 -27.54 8.20
C LEU A 216 -4.40 -28.48 8.65
N SER A 217 -5.42 -28.68 7.80
CA SER A 217 -6.55 -29.57 8.09
C SER A 217 -6.14 -31.03 8.29
N ARG A 218 -5.13 -31.53 7.55
CA ARG A 218 -4.67 -32.92 7.66
C ARG A 218 -3.74 -33.18 8.84
N LYS A 219 -2.90 -32.20 9.20
CA LYS A 219 -1.83 -32.38 10.20
C LYS A 219 -2.23 -31.94 11.60
N HIS A 220 -3.29 -31.15 11.71
CA HIS A 220 -3.62 -30.45 12.94
C HIS A 220 -5.12 -30.39 13.17
N THR A 221 -5.52 -30.62 14.41
CA THR A 221 -6.76 -30.11 14.97
C THR A 221 -6.48 -28.78 15.66
N PHE A 222 -7.46 -27.88 15.66
CA PHE A 222 -7.41 -26.58 16.32
C PHE A 222 -8.70 -26.39 17.10
N ASP A 223 -8.59 -25.80 18.30
CA ASP A 223 -9.76 -25.46 19.12
C ASP A 223 -10.40 -24.15 18.63
N TYR A 224 -9.59 -23.27 18.05
CA TYR A 224 -10.03 -21.97 17.56
C TYR A 224 -9.15 -21.49 16.39
N ILE A 225 -9.75 -20.71 15.49
CA ILE A 225 -9.06 -20.07 14.38
C ILE A 225 -9.31 -18.57 14.49
N ILE A 226 -8.22 -17.80 14.49
CA ILE A 226 -8.23 -16.34 14.35
C ILE A 226 -7.79 -16.02 12.94
N TRP A 227 -8.57 -15.22 12.24
CA TRP A 227 -8.19 -14.69 10.93
C TRP A 227 -8.33 -13.17 10.94
N THR A 228 -7.20 -12.47 10.87
CA THR A 228 -7.11 -11.01 11.07
C THR A 228 -7.24 -10.17 9.81
N GLY A 229 -7.58 -10.77 8.66
CA GLY A 229 -7.78 -10.03 7.41
C GLY A 229 -6.46 -9.64 6.74
N ASP A 230 -6.55 -8.52 6.00
CA ASP A 230 -5.61 -7.86 5.08
C ASP A 230 -6.13 -7.73 3.64
#